data_AF-A0AAD3TV11-F1
#
_entry.id   AF-A0AAD3TV11-F1
#
_cell.length_a   1.000
_cell.length_b   1.000
_cell.length_c   1.000
_cell.angle_alpha   90.00
_cell.angle_beta   90.00
_cell.angle_gamma   90.00
#
_symmetry.space_group_name_H-M   'P 1'
#
loop_
_entity.id
_entity.type
_entity.pdbx_description
1 polymer ?
#
loop_
_entity_poly.entity_id
_entity_poly.type
_entity_poly.pdbx_seq_one_letter_code
_entity_poly.pdbx_strand_id
1 'polypeptide(L)'
;MSIDRSQIPILYPAPAQLEVVPGYAVGTQVSLVLKETFDSFSVRDLDDQPVLKVKSRFGLARRKDFIDNYGNTVFSLKGKKYSFTGFDAHQREVLVVHSPVVTADTKLDATLINTITQGPETLTLTGKWPGDIVEIFWHGHLAALILRVLTKRDILGQNTVRREAGGHRQS
;
A
#
# COMPACT_ATOMS: atom_id res chain seq x y z
N MET A 1 11.63 -10.50 13.01
CA MET A 1 10.54 -9.92 13.83
C MET A 1 9.47 -10.98 13.91
N SER A 2 9.18 -11.53 15.09
CA SER A 2 8.12 -12.53 15.23
C SER A 2 6.79 -11.78 15.35
N ILE A 3 5.90 -11.92 14.37
CA ILE A 3 4.55 -11.38 14.44
C ILE A 3 3.70 -12.39 15.21
N ASP A 4 3.02 -11.94 16.27
CA ASP A 4 2.04 -12.76 16.97
C ASP A 4 0.81 -12.95 16.07
N ARG A 5 0.65 -14.16 15.52
CA ARG A 5 -0.43 -14.49 14.58
C ARG A 5 -1.82 -14.44 15.25
N SER A 6 -1.89 -14.54 16.59
CA SER A 6 -3.16 -14.48 17.32
C SER A 6 -3.79 -13.07 17.32
N GLN A 7 -3.00 -12.04 17.02
CA GLN A 7 -3.45 -10.65 16.95
C GLN A 7 -3.93 -10.25 15.55
N ILE A 8 -3.84 -11.15 14.56
CA ILE A 8 -4.27 -10.88 13.19
C ILE A 8 -5.80 -11.03 13.13
N PRO A 9 -6.54 -9.95 12.82
CA PRO A 9 -7.99 -10.04 12.71
C PRO A 9 -8.38 -11.01 11.59
N ILE A 10 -9.41 -11.83 11.85
CA ILE A 10 -9.99 -12.70 10.84
C ILE A 10 -10.97 -11.87 10.01
N LEU A 11 -10.78 -11.87 8.70
CA LEU A 11 -11.69 -11.26 7.73
C LEU A 11 -12.70 -12.30 7.27
N TYR A 12 -13.96 -11.90 7.17
CA TYR A 12 -14.96 -12.72 6.50
C TYR A 12 -14.70 -12.73 4.99
N PRO A 13 -15.00 -13.83 4.28
CA PRO A 13 -14.87 -13.87 2.83
C PRO A 13 -15.62 -12.72 2.16
N ALA A 14 -14.98 -12.08 1.18
CA ALA A 14 -15.65 -11.08 0.36
C ALA A 14 -16.81 -11.72 -0.43
N PRO A 15 -17.89 -10.97 -0.72
CA PRO A 15 -19.07 -11.52 -1.40
C PRO A 15 -18.81 -11.95 -2.85
N ALA A 16 -17.75 -11.45 -3.46
CA ALA A 16 -17.31 -11.80 -4.82
C ALA A 16 -15.79 -11.63 -4.95
N GLN A 17 -15.23 -11.97 -6.11
CA GLN A 17 -13.81 -11.74 -6.40
C GLN A 17 -13.58 -10.29 -6.83
N LEU A 18 -12.61 -9.64 -6.18
CA LEU A 18 -12.14 -8.29 -6.52
C LEU A 18 -10.69 -8.37 -6.99
N GLU A 19 -10.42 -7.97 -8.22
CA GLU A 19 -9.08 -8.09 -8.79
C GLU A 19 -8.72 -6.91 -9.70
N VAL A 20 -7.64 -6.19 -9.38
CA VAL A 20 -7.08 -5.11 -10.22
C VAL A 20 -5.97 -5.63 -11.12
N VAL A 21 -5.16 -6.56 -10.60
CA VAL A 21 -4.03 -7.18 -11.28
C VAL A 21 -4.30 -8.68 -11.34
N PRO A 22 -4.42 -9.29 -12.53
CA PRO A 22 -4.69 -10.71 -12.66
C PRO A 22 -3.69 -11.58 -11.89
N GLY A 23 -4.19 -12.56 -11.15
CA GLY A 23 -3.39 -13.52 -10.38
C GLY A 23 -2.99 -13.06 -8.98
N TYR A 24 -3.45 -11.88 -8.54
CA TYR A 24 -3.21 -11.39 -7.18
C TYR A 24 -4.43 -11.49 -6.26
N ALA A 25 -5.60 -11.89 -6.79
CA ALA A 25 -6.73 -12.30 -5.96
C ALA A 25 -6.58 -13.77 -5.55
N VAL A 26 -6.68 -14.03 -4.24
CA VAL A 26 -6.55 -15.38 -3.65
C VAL A 26 -7.82 -15.73 -2.88
N GLY A 27 -8.22 -17.01 -2.89
CA GLY A 27 -9.47 -17.47 -2.29
C GLY A 27 -9.47 -17.56 -0.76
N THR A 28 -8.39 -17.10 -0.10
CA THR A 28 -8.20 -17.16 1.35
C THR A 28 -7.59 -15.87 1.86
N GLN A 29 -7.84 -15.52 3.11
CA GLN A 29 -7.15 -14.41 3.76
C GLN A 29 -5.63 -14.63 3.73
N VAL A 30 -4.88 -13.60 3.32
CA VAL A 30 -3.41 -13.58 3.38
C VAL A 30 -2.97 -12.35 4.14
N SER A 31 -2.03 -12.53 5.06
CA SER A 31 -1.39 -11.43 5.79
C SER A 31 -0.07 -11.07 5.15
N LEU A 32 0.08 -9.80 4.80
CA LEU A 32 1.26 -9.26 4.14
C LEU A 32 2.05 -8.37 5.11
N VAL A 33 3.37 -8.50 5.06
CA VAL A 33 4.33 -7.69 5.81
C VAL A 33 5.03 -6.76 4.84
N LEU A 34 4.83 -5.46 5.04
CA LEU A 34 5.58 -4.43 4.32
C LEU A 34 6.85 -4.11 5.09
N LYS A 35 8.01 -4.36 4.48
CA LYS A 35 9.32 -4.01 5.04
C LYS A 35 9.96 -2.91 4.22
N GLU A 36 10.16 -1.76 4.86
CA GLU A 36 10.77 -0.57 4.25
C GLU A 36 12.30 -0.65 4.27
N THR A 37 12.91 -0.18 3.18
CA THR A 37 14.36 -0.01 3.01
C THR A 37 14.61 1.26 2.20
N PHE A 38 15.14 2.34 2.78
CA PHE A 38 15.43 3.62 2.11
C PHE A 38 14.41 4.03 1.02
N ASP A 39 14.62 3.63 -0.25
CA ASP A 39 13.77 3.99 -1.40
C ASP A 39 12.91 2.85 -1.97
N SER A 40 12.94 1.67 -1.36
CA SER A 40 12.19 0.48 -1.78
C SER A 40 11.51 -0.25 -0.62
N PHE A 41 10.45 -0.96 -0.95
CA PHE A 41 9.77 -1.83 0.01
C PHE A 41 9.77 -3.25 -0.52
N SER A 42 9.91 -4.24 0.37
CA SER A 42 9.54 -5.61 0.06
C SER A 42 8.22 -5.95 0.74
N VAL A 43 7.30 -6.51 -0.02
CA VAL A 43 6.07 -7.10 0.49
C VAL A 43 6.28 -8.61 0.52
N ARG A 44 6.06 -9.19 1.69
CA ARG A 44 6.23 -10.62 1.97
C ARG A 44 5.01 -11.15 2.69
N ASP A 45 4.83 -12.46 2.72
CA ASP A 45 3.83 -13.10 3.60
C ASP A 45 4.38 -13.32 5.02
N LEU A 46 3.61 -14.00 5.87
CA LEU A 46 4.00 -14.32 7.26
C LEU A 46 5.08 -15.39 7.38
N ASP A 47 5.38 -16.10 6.29
CA ASP A 47 6.42 -17.14 6.21
C ASP A 47 7.68 -16.59 5.49
N ASP A 48 7.77 -15.26 5.38
CA ASP A 48 8.85 -14.49 4.75
C ASP A 48 9.02 -14.76 3.24
N GLN A 49 8.03 -15.36 2.58
CA GLN A 49 8.06 -15.57 1.13
C GLN A 49 7.82 -14.24 0.41
N PRO A 50 8.60 -13.95 -0.65
CA PRO A 50 8.44 -12.71 -1.40
C PRO A 50 7.12 -12.73 -2.20
N VAL A 51 6.34 -11.64 -2.09
CA VAL A 51 5.10 -11.46 -2.86
C VAL A 51 5.30 -10.43 -3.97
N LEU A 52 5.85 -9.27 -3.63
CA LEU A 52 6.24 -8.24 -4.58
C LEU A 52 7.28 -7.28 -4.00
N LYS A 53 7.95 -6.54 -4.87
CA LYS A 53 8.86 -5.45 -4.52
C LYS A 53 8.32 -4.13 -5.02
N VAL A 54 8.33 -3.10 -4.17
CA VAL A 54 7.99 -1.74 -4.56
C VAL A 54 9.26 -0.93 -4.72
N LYS A 55 9.45 -0.28 -5.87
CA LYS A 55 10.59 0.63 -6.10
C LYS A 55 10.11 2.01 -6.47
N SER A 56 10.77 3.02 -5.91
CA SER A 56 10.68 4.38 -6.43
C SER A 56 11.36 4.47 -7.78
N ARG A 57 10.70 5.08 -8.77
CA ARG A 57 11.37 5.46 -10.01
C ARG A 57 12.06 6.81 -9.76
N PHE A 58 13.39 6.85 -9.90
CA PHE A 58 14.15 8.10 -9.78
C PHE A 58 13.68 9.12 -10.84
N GLY A 59 13.33 10.34 -10.41
CA GLY A 59 12.86 11.43 -11.27
C GLY A 59 11.90 12.41 -10.57
N LEU A 60 11.46 13.44 -11.28
CA LEU A 60 10.52 14.47 -10.77
C LEU A 60 9.11 13.93 -10.51
N ALA A 61 8.75 12.80 -11.12
CA ALA A 61 7.45 12.17 -10.93
C ALA A 61 7.48 11.27 -9.67
N ARG A 62 6.56 11.52 -8.72
CA ARG A 62 6.32 10.67 -7.54
C ARG A 62 5.72 9.32 -7.95
N ARG A 63 6.51 8.47 -8.60
CA ARG A 63 6.08 7.18 -9.15
C ARG A 63 6.68 6.02 -8.35
N LYS A 64 5.83 5.04 -8.05
CA LYS A 64 6.20 3.76 -7.43
C LYS A 64 5.82 2.64 -8.39
N ASP A 65 6.75 1.74 -8.66
CA ASP A 65 6.49 0.55 -9.48
C ASP A 65 6.45 -0.68 -8.56
N PHE A 66 5.45 -1.52 -8.76
CA PHE A 66 5.25 -2.79 -8.07
C PHE A 66 5.70 -3.90 -9.00
N ILE A 67 6.69 -4.66 -8.55
CA ILE A 67 7.48 -5.58 -9.34
C ILE A 67 7.28 -6.99 -8.78
N ASP A 68 6.95 -7.95 -9.63
CA ASP A 68 6.82 -9.36 -9.26
C ASP A 68 8.18 -10.00 -8.92
N ASN A 69 8.14 -11.29 -8.56
CA ASN A 69 9.35 -12.06 -8.23
C ASN A 69 10.24 -12.37 -9.45
N TYR A 70 9.74 -12.15 -10.66
CA TYR A 70 10.48 -12.34 -11.92
C TYR A 70 11.10 -11.04 -12.45
N GLY A 71 10.83 -9.90 -11.80
CA GLY A 71 11.35 -8.60 -12.19
C GLY A 71 10.42 -7.79 -13.11
N ASN A 72 9.21 -8.27 -13.40
CA ASN A 72 8.25 -7.55 -14.24
C ASN A 72 7.46 -6.54 -13.41
N THR A 73 7.22 -5.35 -13.97
CA THR A 73 6.30 -4.40 -13.35
C THR A 73 4.85 -4.84 -13.62
N VAL A 74 4.13 -5.18 -12.55
CA VAL A 74 2.73 -5.63 -12.63
C VAL A 74 1.74 -4.50 -12.36
N PHE A 75 2.18 -3.47 -11.65
CA PHE A 75 1.38 -2.28 -11.34
C PHE A 75 2.28 -1.07 -11.11
N SER A 76 1.78 0.14 -11.35
CA SER A 76 2.50 1.38 -11.04
C SER A 76 1.56 2.40 -10.43
N LEU A 77 2.03 3.14 -9.43
CA LEU A 77 1.30 4.24 -8.81
C LEU A 77 1.99 5.56 -9.13
N LYS A 78 1.26 6.54 -9.64
CA LYS A 78 1.73 7.90 -9.93
C LYS A 78 0.99 8.90 -9.04
N GLY A 79 1.74 9.65 -8.24
CA GLY A 79 1.19 10.80 -7.52
C GLY A 79 0.87 11.96 -8.47
N LYS A 80 -0.33 12.53 -8.32
CA LYS A 80 -0.79 13.79 -8.90
C LYS A 80 -1.09 14.78 -7.76
N LYS A 81 -1.41 16.04 -8.09
CA LYS A 81 -1.85 17.01 -7.08
C LYS A 81 -3.20 16.54 -6.52
N TYR A 82 -3.24 16.13 -5.25
CA TYR A 82 -4.43 15.64 -4.52
C TYR A 82 -5.04 14.31 -4.99
N SER A 83 -4.30 13.51 -5.76
CA SER A 83 -4.75 12.16 -6.11
C SER A 83 -3.58 11.25 -6.43
N PHE A 84 -3.86 9.95 -6.44
CA PHE A 84 -2.96 8.94 -6.98
C PHE A 84 -3.68 8.21 -8.10
N THR A 85 -2.94 7.90 -9.17
CA THR A 85 -3.43 7.08 -10.27
C THR A 85 -2.60 5.82 -10.36
N GLY A 86 -3.26 4.67 -10.36
CA GLY A 86 -2.67 3.38 -10.56
C GLY A 86 -2.81 2.90 -12.01
N PHE A 87 -1.77 2.23 -12.49
CA PHE A 87 -1.64 1.73 -13.84
C PHE A 87 -1.33 0.24 -13.83
N ASP A 88 -1.92 -0.52 -14.74
CA ASP A 88 -1.58 -1.93 -14.95
C ASP A 88 -0.24 -2.10 -15.70
N ALA A 89 0.15 -3.34 -15.95
CA ALA A 89 1.36 -3.68 -16.71
C ALA A 89 1.40 -3.06 -18.13
N HIS A 90 0.24 -2.80 -18.73
CA HIS A 90 0.08 -2.18 -20.05
C HIS A 90 -0.02 -0.65 -20.01
N GLN A 91 0.20 -0.03 -18.85
CA GLN A 91 0.08 1.43 -18.63
C GLN A 91 -1.35 1.97 -18.82
N ARG A 92 -2.38 1.14 -18.66
CA ARG A 92 -3.77 1.59 -18.62
C ARG A 92 -4.12 2.05 -17.20
N GLU A 93 -4.86 3.14 -17.06
CA GLU A 93 -5.35 3.59 -15.76
C GLU A 93 -6.40 2.60 -15.24
N VAL A 94 -6.15 2.00 -14.07
CA VAL A 94 -7.01 0.97 -13.46
C VAL A 94 -7.36 1.27 -12.00
N LEU A 95 -6.79 2.34 -11.43
CA LEU A 95 -7.08 2.80 -10.07
C LEU A 95 -6.98 4.31 -10.02
N VAL A 96 -7.91 4.96 -9.34
CA VAL A 96 -7.84 6.36 -8.95
C VAL A 96 -8.17 6.47 -7.46
N VAL A 97 -7.28 7.10 -6.72
CA VAL A 97 -7.42 7.37 -5.30
C VAL A 97 -7.50 8.88 -5.12
N HIS A 98 -8.67 9.37 -4.71
CA HIS A 98 -8.87 10.80 -4.48
C HIS A 98 -8.45 11.15 -3.07
N SER A 99 -7.33 11.85 -2.91
CA SER A 99 -6.95 12.37 -1.59
C SER A 99 -7.85 13.57 -1.31
N PRO A 100 -8.65 13.57 -0.23
CA PRO A 100 -9.35 14.78 0.16
C PRO A 100 -8.32 15.88 0.41
N VAL A 101 -8.58 17.05 -0.16
CA VAL A 101 -7.77 18.25 0.04
C VAL A 101 -8.06 18.77 1.44
N VAL A 102 -7.15 18.53 2.38
CA VAL A 102 -7.04 19.30 3.63
C VAL A 102 -8.35 19.32 4.44
N THR A 103 -8.95 18.17 4.72
CA THR A 103 -9.91 18.03 5.82
C THR A 103 -9.48 16.89 6.72
N ALA A 104 -9.82 17.00 8.00
CA ALA A 104 -9.58 16.00 9.04
C ALA A 104 -10.33 14.67 8.82
N ASP A 105 -10.73 14.39 7.57
CA ASP A 105 -11.48 13.22 7.18
C ASP A 105 -10.58 11.99 7.18
N THR A 106 -10.98 11.02 8.00
CA THR A 106 -10.40 9.69 8.12
C THR A 106 -10.82 8.76 6.99
N LYS A 107 -11.56 9.27 5.99
CA LYS A 107 -12.15 8.48 4.91
C LYS A 107 -11.55 8.85 3.55
N LEU A 108 -11.24 7.84 2.75
CA LEU A 108 -10.63 7.97 1.43
C LEU A 108 -11.29 6.96 0.48
N ASP A 109 -11.82 7.42 -0.65
CA ASP A 109 -12.41 6.53 -1.64
C ASP A 109 -11.42 6.25 -2.79
N ALA A 110 -11.34 4.98 -3.16
CA ALA A 110 -10.50 4.47 -4.24
C ALA A 110 -11.38 3.75 -5.25
N THR A 111 -11.42 4.25 -6.49
CA THR A 111 -12.14 3.62 -7.59
C THR A 111 -11.17 2.84 -8.46
N LEU A 112 -11.50 1.59 -8.76
CA LEU A 112 -10.67 0.68 -9.54
C LEU A 112 -11.48 -0.02 -10.63
N ILE A 113 -10.82 -0.55 -11.65
CA ILE A 113 -11.46 -1.43 -12.63
C ILE A 113 -11.24 -2.87 -12.20
N ASN A 114 -12.32 -3.59 -11.90
CA ASN A 114 -12.27 -5.00 -11.57
C ASN A 114 -12.10 -5.81 -12.86
N THR A 115 -11.01 -6.56 -12.96
CA THR A 115 -10.68 -7.39 -14.12
C THR A 115 -11.63 -8.58 -14.31
N ILE A 116 -12.35 -8.99 -13.27
CA ILE A 116 -13.35 -10.06 -13.35
C ILE A 116 -14.64 -9.56 -13.99
N THR A 117 -15.19 -8.44 -13.49
CA THR A 117 -16.47 -7.89 -13.96
C THR A 117 -16.32 -6.91 -15.12
N GLN A 118 -15.08 -6.48 -15.42
CA GLN A 118 -14.75 -5.40 -16.37
C GLN A 118 -15.43 -4.06 -16.03
N GLY A 119 -15.85 -3.88 -14.78
CA GLY A 119 -16.57 -2.71 -14.31
C GLY A 119 -15.83 -1.93 -13.21
N PRO A 120 -16.18 -0.66 -12.99
CA PRO A 120 -15.64 0.11 -11.89
C PRO A 120 -16.18 -0.38 -10.55
N GLU A 121 -15.30 -0.52 -9.56
CA GLU A 121 -15.61 -0.83 -8.17
C GLU A 121 -15.04 0.27 -7.27
N THR A 122 -15.69 0.53 -6.14
CA THR A 122 -15.22 1.52 -5.17
C THR A 122 -14.89 0.86 -3.84
N LEU A 123 -13.70 1.16 -3.34
CA LEU A 123 -13.23 0.83 -2.02
C LEU A 123 -13.27 2.08 -1.15
N THR A 124 -13.79 1.94 0.06
CA THR A 124 -13.76 2.99 1.08
C THR A 124 -12.70 2.63 2.11
N LEU A 125 -11.68 3.45 2.23
CA LEU A 125 -10.65 3.35 3.25
C LEU A 125 -11.05 4.25 4.43
N THR A 126 -11.02 3.72 5.65
CA THR A 126 -11.29 4.48 6.87
C THR A 126 -10.20 4.27 7.91
N GLY A 127 -9.81 5.32 8.62
CA GLY A 127 -8.83 5.24 9.70
C GLY A 127 -7.88 6.43 9.70
N LYS A 128 -6.90 6.41 10.62
CA LYS A 128 -5.88 7.47 10.73
C LYS A 128 -4.49 6.90 10.56
N TRP A 129 -3.69 7.63 9.80
CA TRP A 129 -2.27 7.39 9.66
C TRP A 129 -1.48 8.68 9.93
N PRO A 130 -0.39 8.66 10.72
CA PRO A 130 0.19 7.50 11.42
C PRO A 130 -0.44 7.24 12.80
N GLY A 131 -0.78 5.98 13.13
CA GLY A 131 -1.08 5.60 14.52
C GLY A 131 -2.11 4.48 14.68
N ASP A 132 -3.12 4.43 13.81
CA ASP A 132 -4.27 3.54 13.96
C ASP A 132 -4.31 2.44 12.89
N ILE A 133 -5.35 1.61 12.99
CA ILE A 133 -5.77 0.65 11.98
C ILE A 133 -6.39 1.42 10.81
N VAL A 134 -6.03 1.05 9.58
CA VAL A 134 -6.78 1.47 8.38
C VAL A 134 -7.60 0.30 7.89
N GLU A 135 -8.90 0.50 7.79
CA GLU A 135 -9.88 -0.46 7.32
C GLU A 135 -10.23 -0.16 5.88
N ILE A 136 -10.40 -1.20 5.06
CA ILE A 136 -10.76 -1.08 3.65
C ILE A 136 -12.05 -1.85 3.44
N PHE A 137 -13.11 -1.13 3.11
CA PHE A 137 -14.44 -1.66 2.87
C PHE A 137 -14.76 -1.75 1.38
N TRP A 138 -15.47 -2.80 0.98
CA TRP A 138 -16.02 -3.02 -0.35
C TRP A 138 -17.47 -3.50 -0.22
N HIS A 139 -18.43 -2.78 -0.81
CA HIS A 139 -19.87 -3.07 -0.66
C HIS A 139 -20.32 -3.23 0.81
N GLY A 140 -19.71 -2.48 1.73
CA GLY A 140 -19.98 -2.59 3.18
C GLY A 140 -19.30 -3.76 3.89
N HIS A 141 -18.58 -4.62 3.16
CA HIS A 141 -17.78 -5.70 3.73
C HIS A 141 -16.35 -5.25 3.99
N LEU A 142 -15.81 -5.58 5.16
CA LEU A 142 -14.40 -5.34 5.46
C LEU A 142 -13.53 -6.29 4.61
N ALA A 143 -12.87 -5.73 3.60
CA ALA A 143 -12.10 -6.48 2.61
C ALA A 143 -10.60 -6.57 2.96
N ALA A 144 -10.05 -5.56 3.63
CA ALA A 144 -8.66 -5.57 4.09
C ALA A 144 -8.45 -4.67 5.31
N LEU A 145 -7.36 -4.92 6.03
CA LEU A 145 -6.88 -4.12 7.15
C LEU A 145 -5.40 -3.83 6.99
N ILE A 146 -4.99 -2.61 7.30
CA ILE A 146 -3.58 -2.22 7.42
C ILE A 146 -3.31 -1.93 8.88
N LEU A 147 -2.40 -2.71 9.46
CA LEU A 147 -1.94 -2.57 10.84
C LEU A 147 -0.51 -2.05 10.84
N ARG A 148 -0.25 -0.98 11.59
CA ARG A 148 1.11 -0.52 11.84
C ARG A 148 1.63 -1.10 13.15
N VAL A 149 2.58 -2.04 13.07
CA VAL A 149 3.33 -2.46 14.26
C VAL A 149 4.51 -1.52 14.44
N LEU A 150 4.40 -0.59 15.39
CA LEU A 150 5.50 0.30 15.75
C LEU A 150 6.60 -0.48 16.47
N THR A 151 7.83 -0.37 15.99
CA THR A 151 8.98 -0.90 16.72
C THR A 151 9.45 0.09 17.79
N LYS A 152 10.21 -0.38 18.80
CA LYS A 152 10.84 0.52 19.78
C LYS A 152 11.68 1.63 19.12
N ARG A 153 12.28 1.37 17.95
CA ARG A 153 13.04 2.36 17.17
C ARG A 153 12.14 3.44 16.55
N ASP A 154 10.93 3.08 16.15
CA ASP A 154 9.93 4.03 15.64
C ASP A 154 9.44 4.96 16.77
N ILE A 155 9.18 4.39 17.94
CA ILE A 155 8.72 5.13 19.13
C ILE A 155 9.79 6.10 19.64
N LEU A 156 11.07 5.71 19.56
CA LEU A 156 12.21 6.53 19.95
C LEU A 156 12.65 7.54 18.87
N GLY A 157 11.89 7.68 17.77
CA GLY A 157 12.17 8.65 16.72
C GLY A 157 13.43 8.38 15.90
N GLN A 158 14.06 7.21 16.04
CA GLN A 158 15.35 6.87 15.43
C GLN A 158 15.28 6.60 13.92
N ASN A 159 14.09 6.38 13.37
CA ASN A 159 13.85 6.30 11.92
C ASN A 159 13.58 7.68 11.28
N THR A 160 13.58 8.76 12.07
CA THR A 160 13.56 10.12 11.52
C THR A 160 14.97 10.40 11.01
N VAL A 161 15.18 10.23 9.70
CA VAL A 161 16.39 10.71 9.03
C VAL A 161 16.50 12.22 9.27
N ARG A 162 17.28 12.63 10.26
CA ARG A 162 17.78 14.01 10.34
C ARG A 162 18.65 14.18 9.11
N ARG A 163 18.22 15.02 8.16
CA ARG A 163 19.15 15.67 7.23
C ARG A 163 20.00 16.62 8.07
N GLU A 164 21.08 16.11 8.66
CA GLU A 164 22.16 16.98 9.07
C GLU A 164 22.86 17.46 7.80
N ALA A 165 22.60 18.72 7.44
CA ALA A 165 23.40 19.41 6.44
C ALA A 165 24.81 19.56 7.01
N GLY A 166 25.70 18.64 6.61
CA GLY A 166 27.12 18.78 6.81
C GLY A 166 27.61 20.05 6.12
N GLY A 167 27.96 21.05 6.92
CA GLY A 167 28.63 22.27 6.48
C GLY A 167 29.83 22.53 7.37
N HIS A 168 30.89 21.74 7.20
CA HIS A 168 32.23 22.19 7.56
C HIS A 168 32.54 23.45 6.75
N ARG A 169 32.74 24.58 7.44
CA ARG A 169 33.71 25.59 6.99
C ARG A 169 34.82 25.64 8.03
N GLN A 170 35.95 25.04 7.66
CA GLN A 170 37.25 25.47 8.13
C GLN A 170 37.66 26.74 7.36
N SER A 171 38.58 27.47 8.02
CA SER A 171 39.13 28.81 7.78
C SER A 171 38.21 29.96 8.12
#